data_AF-A0A8S1RUM8-F1
#
_entry.id   AF-A0A8S1RUM8-F1
#
_cell.length_a   1.000
_cell.length_b   1.000
_cell.length_c   1.000
_cell.angle_alpha   90.00
_cell.angle_beta   90.00
_cell.angle_gamma   90.00
#
_symmetry.space_group_name_H-M   'P 1'
#
loop_
_entity.id
_entity.type
_entity.pdbx_description
1 polymer ?
#
loop_
_entity_poly.entity_id
_entity_poly.type
_entity_poly.pdbx_seq_one_letter_code
_entity_poly.pdbx_strand_id
1 'polypeptide(L)'
;MGYKFLQIKQTSKLNILQIRKLYILLMGRFQEWKITNQSQLFRDRYNKKFRISQASLMDRELWRVKQESWSMECLKEGITSKGCRFDEAQAYEIGDYNKRQRRGKLAYFIQDIEIGGGQQNDFGKKIGKWVDLSDTFWKENQVLYFGEYNNRIKVGAWNILSDVQQIEGGSYEDFEKGEKKIGKWIDLSEFFDQQVLI
;
A
#
# COMPACT_ATOMS: atom_id res chain seq x y z
N MET A 1 26.83 -34.22 -0.39
CA MET A 1 26.04 -34.53 0.83
C MET A 1 24.68 -35.03 0.38
N GLY A 2 24.45 -36.35 0.43
CA GLY A 2 23.26 -37.00 -0.12
C GLY A 2 22.17 -37.22 0.92
N TYR A 3 20.93 -36.84 0.62
CA TYR A 3 19.78 -37.13 1.46
C TYR A 3 19.27 -38.55 1.19
N LYS A 4 19.36 -39.42 2.21
CA LYS A 4 18.72 -40.74 2.21
C LYS A 4 17.20 -40.57 2.36
N PHE A 5 16.45 -40.96 1.33
CA PHE A 5 15.00 -41.16 1.44
C PHE A 5 14.72 -42.41 2.29
N LEU A 6 14.04 -42.22 3.42
CA LEU A 6 13.52 -43.30 4.26
C LEU A 6 12.32 -43.95 3.55
N GLN A 7 12.48 -45.21 3.12
CA GLN A 7 11.36 -46.05 2.72
C GLN A 7 10.50 -46.36 3.95
N ILE A 8 9.27 -45.84 3.96
CA ILE A 8 8.27 -46.18 4.97
C ILE A 8 7.68 -47.54 4.60
N LYS A 9 8.08 -48.60 5.32
CA LYS A 9 7.45 -49.93 5.23
C LYS A 9 6.01 -49.84 5.74
N GLN A 10 5.12 -50.55 5.05
CA GLN A 10 3.69 -50.68 5.36
C GLN A 10 3.45 -50.98 6.84
N THR A 11 2.85 -50.02 7.55
CA THR A 11 2.30 -50.23 8.88
C THR A 11 0.78 -50.37 8.80
N SER A 12 0.30 -51.36 9.53
CA SER A 12 -1.10 -51.74 9.77
C SER A 12 -2.05 -50.56 9.95
N LYS A 13 -3.26 -50.72 9.38
CA LYS A 13 -4.42 -49.80 9.40
C LYS A 13 -4.47 -48.89 10.64
N LEU A 14 -3.92 -47.68 10.52
CA LEU A 14 -4.18 -46.61 11.47
C LEU A 14 -5.67 -46.27 11.38
N ASN A 15 -6.37 -46.36 12.50
CA ASN A 15 -7.76 -45.91 12.57
C ASN A 15 -7.78 -44.39 12.29
N ILE A 16 -8.80 -43.89 11.59
CA ILE A 16 -9.05 -42.47 11.29
C ILE A 16 -8.80 -41.56 12.50
N LEU A 17 -9.09 -42.03 13.72
CA LEU A 17 -8.82 -41.28 14.96
C LEU A 17 -7.33 -41.03 15.20
N GLN A 18 -6.46 -41.99 14.89
CA GLN A 18 -5.00 -41.87 15.03
C GLN A 18 -4.41 -40.95 13.96
N ILE A 19 -4.95 -40.98 12.72
CA ILE A 19 -4.55 -40.07 11.64
C ILE A 19 -4.92 -38.62 11.99
N ARG A 20 -6.12 -38.39 12.54
CA ARG A 20 -6.53 -37.05 13.01
C ARG A 20 -5.64 -36.53 14.14
N LYS A 21 -5.26 -37.38 15.11
CA LYS A 21 -4.33 -36.98 16.19
C LYS A 21 -2.94 -36.62 15.65
N LEU A 22 -2.41 -37.39 14.70
CA LEU A 22 -1.12 -37.09 14.05
C LEU A 22 -1.17 -35.79 13.24
N TYR A 23 -2.26 -35.54 12.51
CA TYR A 23 -2.44 -34.30 11.74
C TYR A 23 -2.47 -33.06 12.64
N ILE A 24 -3.21 -33.10 13.76
CA ILE A 24 -3.27 -31.99 14.72
C ILE A 24 -1.89 -31.72 15.33
N LEU A 25 -1.14 -32.77 15.69
CA LEU A 25 0.22 -32.63 16.24
C LEU A 25 1.21 -32.05 15.21
N LEU A 26 1.11 -32.46 13.95
CA LEU A 26 1.95 -31.93 12.86
C LEU A 26 1.62 -30.47 12.56
N MET A 27 0.33 -30.10 12.54
CA MET A 27 -0.10 -28.72 12.30
C MET A 27 0.23 -27.79 13.46
N GLY A 28 0.17 -28.27 14.72
CA GLY A 28 0.62 -27.52 15.89
C GLY A 28 2.13 -27.22 15.83
N ARG A 29 2.95 -28.22 15.52
CA ARG A 29 4.42 -28.03 15.37
C ARG A 29 4.79 -27.14 14.18
N PHE A 30 3.99 -27.15 13.11
CA PHE A 30 4.19 -26.27 11.95
C PHE A 30 3.84 -24.81 12.25
N GLN A 31 2.78 -24.57 13.04
CA GLN A 31 2.41 -23.24 13.55
C GLN A 31 3.49 -22.70 14.51
N GLU A 32 3.94 -23.51 15.46
CA GLU A 32 5.03 -23.15 16.39
C GLU A 32 6.33 -22.83 15.63
N TRP A 33 6.73 -23.64 14.65
CA TRP A 33 7.92 -23.38 13.82
C TRP A 33 7.81 -22.08 13.01
N LYS A 34 6.62 -21.76 12.46
CA LYS A 34 6.38 -20.46 11.79
C LYS A 34 6.50 -19.29 12.76
N ILE A 35 5.93 -19.41 13.96
CA ILE A 35 5.98 -18.36 14.99
C ILE A 35 7.42 -18.16 15.49
N THR A 36 8.18 -19.23 15.76
CA THR A 36 9.57 -19.16 16.22
C THR A 36 10.51 -18.57 15.15
N ASN A 37 10.36 -18.95 13.87
CA ASN A 37 11.24 -18.39 12.82
C ASN A 37 10.88 -16.95 12.42
N GLN A 38 9.58 -16.59 12.42
CA GLN A 38 9.18 -15.21 12.16
C GLN A 38 9.53 -14.29 13.33
N SER A 39 9.44 -14.76 14.59
CA SER A 39 9.85 -14.01 15.78
C SER A 39 11.36 -13.83 15.90
N GLN A 40 12.19 -14.77 15.43
CA GLN A 40 13.65 -14.62 15.38
C GLN A 40 14.07 -13.56 14.35
N LEU A 41 13.53 -13.64 13.12
CA LEU A 41 13.76 -12.63 12.08
C LEU A 41 13.21 -11.24 12.47
N PHE A 42 12.11 -11.19 13.22
CA PHE A 42 11.55 -9.96 13.77
C PHE A 42 12.42 -9.40 14.91
N ARG A 43 12.92 -10.23 15.83
CA ARG A 43 13.86 -9.82 16.89
C ARG A 43 15.17 -9.28 16.34
N ASP A 44 15.73 -9.88 15.31
CA ASP A 44 17.00 -9.43 14.72
C ASP A 44 16.84 -8.09 13.98
N ARG A 45 15.68 -7.84 13.35
CA ARG A 45 15.34 -6.53 12.78
C ARG A 45 14.97 -5.49 13.83
N TYR A 46 14.29 -5.89 14.90
CA TYR A 46 13.84 -5.01 15.98
C TYR A 46 15.02 -4.59 16.87
N ASN A 47 15.93 -5.49 17.23
CA ASN A 47 17.10 -5.17 18.07
C ASN A 47 18.14 -4.30 17.34
N LYS A 48 18.23 -4.41 16.00
CA LYS A 48 18.99 -3.45 15.17
C LYS A 48 18.34 -2.06 15.15
N LYS A 49 17.01 -1.98 15.29
CA LYS A 49 16.23 -0.72 15.37
C LYS A 49 16.10 -0.15 16.79
N PHE A 50 16.13 -0.96 17.85
CA PHE A 50 15.88 -0.51 19.23
C PHE A 50 17.07 0.25 19.85
N ARG A 51 18.30 0.04 19.35
CA ARG A 51 19.44 0.93 19.70
C ARG A 51 19.32 2.35 19.13
N ILE A 52 18.37 2.59 18.22
CA ILE A 52 18.13 3.89 17.59
C ILE A 52 17.10 4.70 18.41
N SER A 53 16.30 4.08 19.28
CA SER A 53 15.12 4.74 19.88
C SER A 53 15.37 5.62 21.11
N GLN A 54 16.61 5.79 21.58
CA GLN A 54 16.93 6.89 22.51
C GLN A 54 17.31 8.19 21.79
N ALA A 55 17.35 8.20 20.44
CA ALA A 55 17.62 9.38 19.62
C ALA A 55 16.36 10.22 19.26
N SER A 56 15.21 9.95 19.88
CA SER A 56 13.90 10.40 19.40
C SER A 56 13.59 11.91 19.55
N LEU A 57 14.50 12.70 20.11
CA LEU A 57 14.44 14.17 20.09
C LEU A 57 15.42 14.80 19.09
N MET A 58 16.51 14.12 18.72
CA MET A 58 17.40 14.55 17.62
C MET A 58 16.85 14.16 16.23
N ASP A 59 15.92 13.22 16.16
CA ASP A 59 15.43 12.66 14.89
C ASP A 59 14.60 13.62 14.04
N ARG A 60 13.95 14.65 14.61
CA ARG A 60 13.15 15.59 13.79
C ARG A 60 14.01 16.52 12.92
N GLU A 61 15.14 16.98 13.44
CA GLU A 61 16.08 17.82 12.69
C GLU A 61 16.95 16.97 11.75
N LEU A 62 17.34 15.76 12.15
CA LEU A 62 18.05 14.83 11.26
C LEU A 62 17.19 14.32 10.09
N TRP A 63 15.88 14.14 10.27
CA TRP A 63 14.96 13.83 9.16
C TRP A 63 14.83 14.99 8.17
N ARG A 64 14.77 16.23 8.67
CA ARG A 64 14.74 17.44 7.82
C ARG A 64 16.02 17.54 6.98
N VAL A 65 17.19 17.38 7.62
CA VAL A 65 18.49 17.39 6.95
C VAL A 65 18.66 16.22 5.97
N LYS A 66 18.15 15.02 6.28
CA LYS A 66 18.16 13.88 5.36
C LYS A 66 17.21 14.07 4.18
N GLN A 67 16.05 14.69 4.38
CA GLN A 67 15.12 15.00 3.29
C GLN A 67 15.71 16.05 2.34
N GLU A 68 16.41 17.05 2.87
CA GLU A 68 17.14 18.05 2.08
C GLU A 68 18.35 17.44 1.37
N SER A 69 19.13 16.61 2.05
CA SER A 69 20.29 15.92 1.46
C SER A 69 19.88 14.91 0.38
N TRP A 70 18.82 14.13 0.61
CA TRP A 70 18.28 13.17 -0.35
C TRP A 70 17.63 13.86 -1.56
N SER A 71 16.85 14.93 -1.33
CA SER A 71 16.32 15.79 -2.40
C SER A 71 17.44 16.36 -3.28
N MET A 72 18.55 16.80 -2.67
CA MET A 72 19.71 17.36 -3.37
C MET A 72 20.56 16.30 -4.10
N GLU A 73 20.58 15.06 -3.64
CA GLU A 73 21.29 13.94 -4.28
C GLU A 73 20.47 13.38 -5.45
N CYS A 74 19.16 13.23 -5.28
CA CYS A 74 18.24 12.88 -6.36
C CYS A 74 18.24 13.94 -7.49
N LEU A 75 18.34 15.25 -7.15
CA LEU A 75 18.52 16.34 -8.12
C LEU A 75 19.79 16.22 -8.97
N LYS A 76 20.85 15.58 -8.47
CA LYS A 76 22.09 15.34 -9.23
C LYS A 76 21.98 14.16 -10.19
N GLU A 77 21.11 13.19 -9.90
CA GLU A 77 20.90 11.99 -10.72
C GLU A 77 19.67 12.07 -11.65
N GLY A 78 18.93 13.19 -11.64
CA GLY A 78 17.75 13.39 -12.49
C GLY A 78 16.47 12.73 -11.95
N ILE A 79 16.51 12.17 -10.73
CA ILE A 79 15.35 11.69 -9.99
C ILE A 79 14.83 12.88 -9.19
N THR A 80 13.62 13.40 -9.44
CA THR A 80 13.11 14.53 -8.64
C THR A 80 11.90 14.13 -7.82
N SER A 81 12.07 13.75 -6.56
CA SER A 81 10.95 13.65 -5.61
C SER A 81 10.53 15.06 -5.18
N LYS A 82 9.50 15.64 -5.80
CA LYS A 82 8.85 16.82 -5.22
C LYS A 82 7.81 16.33 -4.21
N GLY A 83 8.25 16.14 -2.96
CA GLY A 83 7.34 15.83 -1.86
C GLY A 83 6.43 17.02 -1.61
N CYS A 84 5.18 16.95 -2.05
CA CYS A 84 4.12 17.79 -1.48
C CYS A 84 3.89 17.29 -0.06
N ARG A 85 4.35 18.05 0.95
CA ARG A 85 3.87 17.82 2.32
C ARG A 85 2.43 18.32 2.39
N PHE A 86 1.51 17.39 2.55
CA PHE A 86 0.29 17.67 3.29
C PHE A 86 0.74 17.67 4.75
N ASP A 87 0.88 18.84 5.38
CA ASP A 87 1.72 19.07 6.57
C ASP A 87 1.44 18.16 7.78
N GLU A 88 0.33 17.42 7.77
CA GLU A 88 -0.03 16.43 8.79
C GLU A 88 -0.20 14.99 8.28
N ALA A 89 -0.41 14.77 6.98
CA ALA A 89 -0.69 13.44 6.42
C ALA A 89 0.55 12.56 6.31
N GLN A 90 1.75 13.18 6.26
CA GLN A 90 3.03 12.50 6.03
C GLN A 90 3.05 11.68 4.72
N ALA A 91 2.19 12.00 3.76
CA ALA A 91 2.18 11.36 2.45
C ALA A 91 3.28 11.96 1.56
N TYR A 92 3.96 11.13 0.78
CA TYR A 92 4.91 11.57 -0.24
C TYR A 92 4.76 10.78 -1.54
N GLU A 93 5.23 11.37 -2.63
CA GLU A 93 5.15 10.80 -3.98
C GLU A 93 6.56 10.42 -4.47
N ILE A 94 6.70 9.24 -5.03
CA ILE A 94 7.89 8.79 -5.76
C ILE A 94 7.46 8.49 -7.20
N GLY A 95 8.25 8.94 -8.18
CA GLY A 95 8.06 8.56 -9.58
C GLY A 95 9.26 8.94 -10.43
N ASP A 96 9.22 8.55 -11.71
CA ASP A 96 10.26 8.88 -12.67
C ASP A 96 10.03 10.27 -13.28
N TYR A 97 11.10 11.04 -13.40
CA TYR A 97 11.06 12.39 -13.96
C TYR A 97 12.04 12.51 -15.12
N ASN A 98 11.55 12.99 -16.26
CA ASN A 98 12.38 13.33 -17.42
C ASN A 98 12.15 14.80 -17.78
N LYS A 99 13.21 15.63 -17.69
CA LYS A 99 13.13 17.07 -17.99
C LYS A 99 11.99 17.79 -17.24
N ARG A 100 11.80 17.48 -15.95
CA ARG A 100 10.72 17.98 -15.08
C ARG A 100 9.30 17.51 -15.46
N GLN A 101 9.17 16.62 -16.44
CA GLN A 101 7.91 15.95 -16.77
C GLN A 101 7.87 14.58 -16.08
N ARG A 102 6.78 14.31 -15.36
CA ARG A 102 6.53 12.98 -14.76
C ARG A 102 6.28 11.95 -15.85
N ARG A 103 6.88 10.77 -15.71
CA ARG A 103 6.73 9.62 -16.64
C ARG A 103 6.73 8.32 -15.85
N GLY A 104 6.29 7.24 -16.49
CA GLY A 104 6.43 5.90 -15.92
C GLY A 104 5.55 5.66 -14.70
N LYS A 105 6.08 4.93 -13.72
CA LYS A 105 5.33 4.56 -12.50
C LYS A 105 5.38 5.73 -11.50
N LEU A 106 4.22 6.08 -10.97
CA LEU A 106 4.05 6.95 -9.83
C LEU A 106 3.56 6.12 -8.64
N ALA A 107 4.07 6.39 -7.45
CA ALA A 107 3.65 5.72 -6.22
C ALA A 107 3.50 6.74 -5.08
N TYR A 108 2.44 6.59 -4.31
CA TYR A 108 2.16 7.37 -3.10
C TYR A 108 2.54 6.54 -1.88
N PHE A 109 3.15 7.16 -0.88
CA PHE A 109 3.59 6.51 0.35
C PHE A 109 3.14 7.27 1.59
N ILE A 110 2.73 6.56 2.64
CA ILE A 110 2.66 7.06 4.02
C ILE A 110 3.54 6.16 4.88
N GLN A 111 4.41 6.73 5.72
CA GLN A 111 5.24 5.96 6.66
C GLN A 111 5.95 4.75 6.01
N ASP A 112 6.46 4.96 4.79
CA ASP A 112 7.14 3.94 3.97
C ASP A 112 6.27 2.79 3.46
N ILE A 113 4.94 2.93 3.51
CA ILE A 113 3.96 2.00 2.95
C ILE A 113 3.40 2.60 1.65
N GLU A 114 3.51 1.86 0.54
CA GLU A 114 2.88 2.23 -0.74
C GLU A 114 1.35 2.14 -0.59
N ILE A 115 0.67 3.29 -0.68
CA ILE A 115 -0.79 3.41 -0.52
C ILE A 115 -1.50 3.60 -1.85
N GLY A 116 -0.77 3.94 -2.92
CA GLY A 116 -1.39 4.25 -4.20
C GLY A 116 -0.42 4.67 -5.28
N GLY A 117 -0.96 5.31 -6.33
CA GLY A 117 -0.24 5.68 -7.54
C GLY A 117 -0.76 4.95 -8.78
N GLY A 118 0.03 4.96 -9.85
CA GLY A 118 -0.35 4.37 -11.13
C GLY A 118 0.67 4.63 -12.23
N GLN A 119 0.31 4.36 -13.48
CA GLN A 119 1.20 4.54 -14.64
C GLN A 119 0.87 5.80 -15.44
N GLN A 120 1.91 6.47 -15.91
CA GLN A 120 1.82 7.60 -16.82
C GLN A 120 2.48 7.26 -18.15
N ASN A 121 1.88 7.75 -19.24
CA ASN A 121 2.49 7.66 -20.56
C ASN A 121 3.63 8.69 -20.73
N ASP A 122 4.27 8.68 -21.90
CA ASP A 122 5.40 9.57 -22.22
C ASP A 122 5.06 11.07 -22.19
N PHE A 123 3.78 11.42 -22.21
CA PHE A 123 3.28 12.78 -22.11
C PHE A 123 2.90 13.17 -20.67
N GLY A 124 3.12 12.30 -19.69
CA GLY A 124 2.71 12.52 -18.30
C GLY A 124 1.19 12.49 -18.14
N LYS A 125 0.48 11.73 -18.97
CA LYS A 125 -0.96 11.46 -18.81
C LYS A 125 -1.15 10.17 -18.04
N LYS A 126 -2.01 10.19 -17.03
CA LYS A 126 -2.42 8.98 -16.30
C LYS A 126 -3.08 8.00 -17.26
N ILE A 127 -2.66 6.74 -17.18
CA ILE A 127 -3.18 5.61 -17.96
C ILE A 127 -3.36 4.38 -17.06
N GLY A 128 -4.32 3.52 -17.41
CA GLY A 128 -4.58 2.26 -16.73
C GLY A 128 -5.09 2.47 -15.30
N LYS A 129 -4.82 1.51 -14.41
CA LYS A 129 -5.31 1.51 -13.03
C LYS A 129 -4.56 2.52 -12.17
N TRP A 130 -5.30 3.23 -11.33
CA TRP A 130 -4.80 4.26 -10.43
C TRP A 130 -5.46 4.18 -9.05
N VAL A 131 -4.69 4.60 -8.05
CA VAL A 131 -5.16 4.95 -6.72
C VAL A 131 -4.79 6.40 -6.47
N ASP A 132 -5.79 7.27 -6.42
CA ASP A 132 -5.63 8.70 -6.16
C ASP A 132 -5.96 9.05 -4.71
N LEU A 133 -5.22 10.00 -4.15
CA LEU A 133 -5.51 10.60 -2.85
C LEU A 133 -6.57 11.68 -3.02
N SER A 134 -7.44 11.85 -2.01
CA SER A 134 -8.34 13.00 -1.94
C SER A 134 -7.58 14.33 -1.87
N ASP A 135 -8.17 15.39 -2.41
CA ASP A 135 -7.65 16.75 -2.24
C ASP A 135 -7.61 17.16 -0.75
N THR A 136 -8.51 16.57 0.03
CA THR A 136 -8.57 16.69 1.49
C THR A 136 -7.90 15.52 2.19
N PHE A 137 -6.85 14.91 1.62
CA PHE A 137 -6.16 13.79 2.25
C PHE A 137 -5.27 14.26 3.42
N TRP A 138 -5.62 13.84 4.64
CA TRP A 138 -4.85 14.14 5.86
C TRP A 138 -4.96 12.99 6.86
N LYS A 139 -4.35 13.16 8.04
CA LYS A 139 -4.24 12.10 9.05
C LYS A 139 -5.59 11.47 9.41
N GLU A 140 -6.64 12.28 9.50
CA GLU A 140 -8.00 11.87 9.89
C GLU A 140 -8.94 11.67 8.70
N ASN A 141 -8.50 11.93 7.47
CA ASN A 141 -9.29 11.72 6.26
C ASN A 141 -8.43 11.08 5.18
N GLN A 142 -8.39 9.75 5.20
CA GLN A 142 -7.57 8.94 4.31
C GLN A 142 -8.39 8.38 3.15
N VAL A 143 -9.07 9.28 2.43
CA VAL A 143 -9.91 8.90 1.29
C VAL A 143 -9.07 8.62 0.05
N LEU A 144 -9.25 7.42 -0.51
CA LEU A 144 -8.60 6.93 -1.73
C LEU A 144 -9.63 6.69 -2.83
N TYR A 145 -9.29 7.09 -4.05
CA TYR A 145 -10.09 6.83 -5.26
C TYR A 145 -9.39 5.78 -6.10
N PHE A 146 -10.01 4.62 -6.27
CA PHE A 146 -9.50 3.55 -7.10
C PHE A 146 -10.28 3.46 -8.40
N GLY A 147 -9.60 3.48 -9.54
CA GLY A 147 -10.24 3.29 -10.83
C GLY A 147 -9.26 3.28 -11.99
N GLU A 148 -9.78 3.51 -13.19
CA GLU A 148 -8.98 3.49 -14.42
C GLU A 148 -8.98 4.86 -15.11
N TYR A 149 -7.83 5.22 -15.66
CA TYR A 149 -7.63 6.38 -16.50
C TYR A 149 -7.36 5.98 -17.94
N ASN A 150 -8.01 6.66 -18.87
CA ASN A 150 -7.64 6.71 -20.28
C ASN A 150 -7.19 8.13 -20.62
N ASN A 151 -5.88 8.35 -20.79
CA ASN A 151 -5.33 9.65 -21.18
C ASN A 151 -5.74 10.84 -20.27
N ARG A 152 -5.71 10.65 -18.94
CA ARG A 152 -6.20 11.57 -17.88
C ARG A 152 -7.72 11.65 -17.70
N ILE A 153 -8.50 10.92 -18.48
CA ILE A 153 -9.96 10.86 -18.31
C ILE A 153 -10.27 9.63 -17.45
N LYS A 154 -11.02 9.80 -16.36
CA LYS A 154 -11.55 8.67 -15.58
C LYS A 154 -12.52 7.85 -16.42
N VAL A 155 -12.31 6.54 -16.48
CA VAL A 155 -13.16 5.61 -17.23
C VAL A 155 -13.54 4.41 -16.36
N GLY A 156 -14.65 3.76 -16.71
CA GLY A 156 -15.08 2.52 -16.07
C GLY A 156 -15.50 2.71 -14.62
N ALA A 157 -15.40 1.64 -13.82
CA ALA A 157 -15.81 1.64 -12.42
C ALA A 157 -14.78 2.34 -11.52
N TRP A 158 -15.28 3.15 -10.61
CA TRP A 158 -14.50 3.87 -9.60
C TRP A 158 -15.04 3.57 -8.21
N ASN A 159 -14.14 3.23 -7.30
CA ASN A 159 -14.46 2.96 -5.90
C ASN A 159 -13.80 4.04 -5.02
N ILE A 160 -14.53 4.47 -4.00
CA ILE A 160 -14.03 5.40 -2.98
C ILE A 160 -13.83 4.59 -1.69
N LEU A 161 -12.61 4.61 -1.17
CA LEU A 161 -12.24 3.90 0.04
C LEU A 161 -11.90 4.91 1.13
N SER A 162 -12.38 4.70 2.35
CA SER A 162 -11.90 5.37 3.57
C SER A 162 -11.52 4.32 4.59
N ASP A 163 -10.36 4.45 5.21
CA ASP A 163 -9.83 3.47 6.19
C ASP A 163 -9.89 2.02 5.68
N VAL A 164 -9.64 1.83 4.38
CA VAL A 164 -9.68 0.52 3.67
C VAL A 164 -11.10 -0.03 3.48
N GLN A 165 -12.14 0.62 3.98
CA GLN A 165 -13.53 0.28 3.70
C GLN A 165 -14.01 1.01 2.45
N GLN A 166 -14.64 0.27 1.53
CA GLN A 166 -15.37 0.90 0.44
C GLN A 166 -16.58 1.62 1.00
N ILE A 167 -16.58 2.94 0.86
CA ILE A 167 -17.70 3.79 1.27
C ILE A 167 -18.63 4.04 0.08
N GLU A 168 -18.07 4.21 -1.13
CA GLU A 168 -18.85 4.60 -2.30
C GLU A 168 -18.25 4.10 -3.62
N GLY A 169 -18.96 4.37 -4.70
CA GLY A 169 -18.48 4.14 -6.04
C GLY A 169 -19.45 4.59 -7.12
N GLY A 170 -18.98 4.53 -8.35
CA GLY A 170 -19.75 4.88 -9.54
C GLY A 170 -19.05 4.38 -10.79
N SER A 171 -19.56 4.78 -11.95
CA SER A 171 -18.90 4.49 -13.22
C SER A 171 -18.83 5.73 -14.09
N TYR A 172 -17.78 5.84 -14.89
CA TYR A 172 -17.61 6.87 -15.90
C TYR A 172 -17.68 6.26 -17.29
N GLU A 173 -18.39 6.94 -18.17
CA GLU A 173 -18.37 6.66 -19.61
C GLU A 173 -17.13 7.28 -20.22
N ASP A 174 -16.44 6.54 -21.09
CA ASP A 174 -15.32 7.10 -21.86
C ASP A 174 -15.87 8.07 -22.90
N PHE A 175 -15.59 9.36 -22.72
CA PHE A 175 -16.04 10.43 -23.61
C PHE A 175 -14.83 11.25 -24.05
N GLU A 176 -14.70 11.51 -25.36
CA GLU A 176 -13.59 12.29 -25.92
C GLU A 176 -13.46 13.70 -25.32
N LYS A 177 -14.54 14.24 -24.74
CA LYS A 177 -14.61 15.62 -24.21
C LYS A 177 -14.68 15.73 -22.70
N GLY A 178 -14.52 14.62 -21.94
CA GLY A 178 -14.43 14.69 -20.49
C GLY A 178 -15.10 13.55 -19.75
N GLU A 179 -15.19 13.69 -18.44
CA GLU A 179 -15.70 12.67 -17.53
C GLU A 179 -17.23 12.81 -17.39
N LYS A 180 -17.97 11.79 -17.81
CA LYS A 180 -19.42 11.72 -17.60
C LYS A 180 -19.74 10.60 -16.62
N LYS A 181 -20.23 10.98 -15.44
CA LYS A 181 -20.80 10.06 -14.45
C LYS A 181 -21.98 9.32 -15.07
N ILE A 182 -21.96 7.98 -15.03
CA ILE A 182 -23.05 7.11 -15.48
C ILE A 182 -23.48 6.15 -14.36
N GLY A 183 -24.75 5.75 -14.40
CA GLY A 183 -25.32 4.81 -13.43
C GLY A 183 -25.70 5.46 -12.10
N LYS A 184 -25.88 4.62 -11.08
CA LYS A 184 -26.14 5.07 -9.71
C LYS A 184 -24.83 5.51 -9.08
N TRP A 185 -24.79 6.76 -8.66
CA TRP A 185 -23.75 7.30 -7.82
C TRP A 185 -24.26 7.30 -6.40
N ILE A 186 -23.41 6.85 -5.50
CA ILE A 186 -23.61 6.99 -4.07
C ILE A 186 -22.76 8.21 -3.71
N ASP A 187 -23.39 9.31 -3.28
CA ASP A 187 -22.70 10.55 -2.92
C ASP A 187 -22.63 10.68 -1.38
N LEU A 188 -21.47 11.08 -0.86
CA LEU A 188 -21.16 11.09 0.59
C LEU A 188 -22.19 11.83 1.43
N SER A 189 -22.78 12.89 0.88
CA SER A 189 -23.82 13.66 1.56
C SER A 189 -25.01 12.79 2.00
N GLU A 190 -25.32 11.72 1.27
CA GLU A 190 -26.44 10.83 1.62
C GLU A 190 -26.20 10.03 2.92
N PHE A 191 -24.93 9.83 3.32
CA PHE A 191 -24.57 9.09 4.53
C PHE A 191 -24.34 9.99 5.74
N PHE A 192 -23.83 11.21 5.54
CA PHE A 192 -23.52 12.10 6.66
C PHE A 192 -24.76 12.71 7.30
N ASP A 193 -25.89 12.80 6.59
CA ASP A 193 -27.16 13.29 7.15
C ASP A 193 -27.83 12.29 8.13
N GLN A 194 -27.41 11.02 8.16
CA GLN A 194 -28.04 10.01 9.00
C GLN A 194 -27.41 9.84 10.39
N GLN A 195 -26.27 10.47 10.67
CA GLN A 195 -25.55 10.29 11.94
C GLN A 195 -25.77 11.40 12.99
N VAL A 196 -26.62 12.40 12.73
CA VAL A 196 -26.87 13.52 13.66
C VAL A 196 -28.07 13.30 14.61
N LEU A 197 -28.63 12.08 14.67
CA LEU A 197 -29.82 11.79 15.51
C LEU A 197 -29.60 10.69 16.57
N ILE A 198 -28.41 10.61 17.19
CA ILE A 198 -28.17 9.73 18.35
C ILE A 198 -27.71 10.56 19.56
#